data_AF-A0A533YKJ8-F1
#
_entry.id   AF-A0A533YKJ8-F1
#
_cell.length_a   1.000
_cell.length_b   1.000
_cell.length_c   1.000
_cell.angle_alpha   90.00
_cell.angle_beta   90.00
_cell.angle_gamma   90.00
#
_symmetry.space_group_name_H-M   'P 1'
#
loop_
_entity.id
_entity.type
_entity.pdbx_description
1 polymer ?
#
loop_
_entity_poly.entity_id
_entity_poly.type
_entity_poly.pdbx_seq_one_letter_code
_entity_poly.pdbx_strand_id
1 'polypeptide(L)'
;MLRYLNGGESHGKYLLAILEGVPAGLPVTPDVVNQDLIRRQKGYGRGGRMRVEEDRVEFACGVRKGKTLGNPIGLMIANKDW
;
A
#
# COMPACT_ATOMS: atom_id res chain seq x y z
N MET A 1 -12.45 8.09 -14.49
CA MET A 1 -11.17 7.50 -14.93
C MET A 1 -10.32 7.25 -13.71
N LEU A 2 -9.77 6.04 -13.56
CA LEU A 2 -8.89 5.69 -12.43
C LEU A 2 -7.51 6.34 -12.66
N ARG A 3 -6.96 6.99 -11.64
CA ARG A 3 -5.61 7.56 -11.65
C ARG A 3 -4.87 7.17 -10.38
N TYR A 4 -3.54 7.06 -10.47
CA TYR A 4 -2.70 6.89 -9.30
C TYR A 4 -1.41 7.71 -9.41
N LEU A 5 -0.91 8.15 -8.27
CA LEU A 5 0.36 8.86 -8.11
C LEU A 5 1.11 8.21 -6.94
N ASN A 6 2.42 8.05 -7.06
CA ASN A 6 3.26 7.53 -5.98
C ASN A 6 4.43 8.47 -5.67
N GLY A 7 5.07 8.26 -4.53
CA GLY A 7 6.24 8.99 -4.11
C GLY A 7 6.95 8.31 -2.94
N GLY A 8 8.17 8.78 -2.65
CA GLY A 8 9.03 8.25 -1.60
C GLY A 8 10.31 7.64 -2.16
N GLU A 9 11.32 7.56 -1.29
CA GLU A 9 12.65 7.05 -1.60
C GLU A 9 12.87 5.67 -0.97
N SER A 10 13.71 4.84 -1.60
CA SER A 10 14.05 3.51 -1.06
C SER A 10 14.70 3.55 0.33
N HIS A 11 15.32 4.68 0.71
CA HIS A 11 15.88 4.93 2.04
C HIS A 11 15.20 6.13 2.73
N GLY A 12 14.04 6.55 2.24
CA GLY A 12 13.22 7.59 2.85
C GLY A 12 12.32 7.02 3.94
N LYS A 13 11.73 7.88 4.76
CA LYS A 13 10.91 7.49 5.91
C LYS A 13 9.62 6.75 5.53
N TYR A 14 8.99 7.13 4.41
CA TYR A 14 7.73 6.57 3.95
C TYR A 14 7.70 6.41 2.43
N LEU A 15 7.00 5.37 1.97
CA LEU A 15 6.48 5.27 0.61
C LEU A 15 5.00 5.64 0.62
N LEU A 16 4.57 6.39 -0.39
CA LEU A 16 3.23 6.95 -0.49
C LEU A 16 2.60 6.60 -1.84
N ALA A 17 1.28 6.38 -1.84
CA ALA A 17 0.49 6.33 -3.06
C ALA A 17 -0.88 7.00 -2.85
N ILE A 18 -1.35 7.69 -3.87
CA ILE A 18 -2.67 8.32 -3.95
C ILE A 18 -3.41 7.70 -5.12
N LEU A 19 -4.62 7.19 -4.88
CA LEU A 19 -5.51 6.68 -5.93
C LEU A 19 -6.76 7.56 -6.02
N GLU A 20 -7.13 7.97 -7.23
CA GLU A 20 -8.31 8.79 -7.52
C GLU A 20 -9.27 8.07 -8.46
N GLY A 21 -10.56 8.39 -8.36
CA GLY A 21 -11.60 7.84 -9.24
C GLY A 21 -12.08 6.44 -8.86
N VAL A 22 -11.79 6.00 -7.63
CA VAL A 22 -12.33 4.75 -7.06
C VAL A 22 -13.74 5.03 -6.55
N PRO A 23 -14.77 4.27 -6.95
CA PRO A 23 -16.14 4.49 -6.49
C PRO A 23 -16.28 4.15 -5.00
N ALA A 24 -17.26 4.75 -4.34
CA ALA A 24 -17.60 4.44 -2.95
C ALA A 24 -18.20 3.03 -2.80
N GLY A 25 -18.04 2.43 -1.63
CA GLY A 25 -18.68 1.17 -1.25
C GLY A 25 -17.92 -0.11 -1.63
N LEU A 26 -16.76 0.01 -2.30
CA LEU A 26 -15.92 -1.15 -2.60
C LEU A 26 -15.29 -1.68 -1.31
N PRO A 27 -15.35 -3.00 -1.04
CA PRO A 27 -14.71 -3.59 0.12
C PRO A 27 -13.19 -3.58 -0.05
N VAL A 28 -12.49 -2.99 0.91
CA VAL A 28 -11.03 -2.98 0.94
C VAL A 28 -10.53 -2.85 2.38
N THR A 29 -9.56 -3.69 2.74
CA THR A 29 -8.91 -3.67 4.05
C THR A 29 -7.39 -3.68 3.88
N PRO A 30 -6.62 -3.28 4.91
CA PRO A 30 -5.16 -3.37 4.88
C PRO A 30 -4.68 -4.78 4.55
N ASP A 31 -5.37 -5.81 5.03
CA ASP A 31 -4.99 -7.22 4.83
C ASP A 31 -4.94 -7.62 3.36
N VAL A 32 -5.91 -7.17 2.55
CA VAL A 32 -5.94 -7.45 1.12
C VAL A 32 -4.70 -6.90 0.43
N VAL A 33 -4.31 -5.66 0.76
CA VAL A 33 -3.13 -5.03 0.18
C VAL A 33 -1.84 -5.64 0.73
N ASN A 34 -1.79 -5.96 2.02
CA ASN A 34 -0.64 -6.60 2.65
C ASN A 34 -0.37 -8.00 2.10
N GLN A 35 -1.42 -8.77 1.74
CA GLN A 35 -1.26 -10.04 1.03
C GLN A 35 -0.52 -9.83 -0.29
N ASP A 36 -0.82 -8.75 -1.02
CA ASP A 36 -0.13 -8.42 -2.28
C ASP A 36 1.31 -8.01 -2.07
N LEU A 37 1.60 -7.25 -1.00
CA LEU A 37 2.97 -6.94 -0.60
C LEU A 37 3.76 -8.22 -0.27
N ILE A 38 3.17 -9.16 0.46
CA ILE A 38 3.80 -10.46 0.76
C ILE A 38 4.01 -11.28 -0.53
N ARG A 39 3.05 -11.25 -1.47
CA ARG A 39 3.22 -11.91 -2.78
C ARG A 39 4.44 -11.34 -3.52
N ARG A 40 4.69 -10.03 -3.42
CA ARG A 40 5.89 -9.38 -3.96
C ARG A 40 7.18 -9.79 -3.26
N GLN A 41 7.18 -10.61 -2.22
CA GLN A 41 8.43 -11.11 -1.60
C GLN A 41 8.75 -12.54 -2.04
N LYS A 42 7.81 -13.22 -2.69
CA LYS A 42 7.92 -14.60 -3.12
C LYS A 42 8.49 -14.67 -4.56
N GLY A 43 9.38 -15.63 -4.83
CA GLY A 43 9.97 -15.86 -6.16
C GLY A 43 11.43 -16.32 -6.13
N TYR A 44 11.82 -17.18 -7.08
CA TYR A 44 13.20 -17.64 -7.27
C TYR A 44 14.10 -16.45 -7.62
N GLY A 45 15.30 -16.36 -7.00
CA GLY A 45 16.18 -15.18 -7.11
C GLY A 45 15.88 -14.05 -6.11
N ARG A 46 14.82 -14.19 -5.30
CA ARG A 46 14.52 -13.42 -4.08
C ARG A 46 15.69 -13.37 -3.08
N GLY A 47 16.45 -12.28 -2.99
CA GLY A 47 17.51 -12.11 -1.99
C GLY A 47 17.00 -12.19 -0.53
N GLY A 48 17.89 -12.54 0.40
CA GLY A 48 17.54 -12.80 1.80
C GLY A 48 16.79 -11.65 2.50
N ARG A 49 17.10 -10.40 2.15
CA ARG A 49 16.46 -9.20 2.72
C ARG A 49 14.95 -9.13 2.47
N MET A 50 14.48 -9.54 1.29
CA MET A 50 13.05 -9.55 0.96
C MET A 50 12.26 -10.61 1.74
N ARG A 51 12.91 -11.62 2.33
CA ARG A 51 12.23 -12.65 3.15
C ARG A 51 11.87 -12.14 4.55
N VAL A 52 12.48 -11.05 4.98
CA VAL A 52 12.33 -10.46 6.33
C VAL A 52 11.64 -9.10 6.29
N GLU A 53 11.37 -8.55 5.11
CA GLU A 53 10.52 -7.37 4.99
C GLU A 53 9.11 -7.69 5.47
N GLU A 54 8.59 -6.89 6.40
CA GLU A 54 7.21 -6.99 6.86
C GLU A 54 6.52 -5.64 6.62
N ASP A 55 6.67 -5.12 5.42
CA ASP A 55 6.01 -3.88 5.03
C ASP A 55 4.51 -4.00 5.23
N ARG A 56 3.95 -3.02 5.93
CA ARG A 56 2.52 -2.91 6.19
C ARG A 56 2.01 -1.62 5.61
N VAL A 57 0.94 -1.74 4.84
CA VAL A 57 0.22 -0.57 4.34
C VAL A 57 -0.73 -0.02 5.40
N GLU A 58 -0.79 1.29 5.46
CA GLU A 58 -1.76 2.07 6.20
C GLU A 58 -2.62 2.88 5.22
N PHE A 59 -3.94 2.89 5.44
CA PHE A 59 -4.83 3.81 4.72
C PHE A 59 -4.86 5.15 5.45
N ALA A 60 -4.16 6.15 4.92
CA ALA A 60 -4.15 7.51 5.45
C ALA A 60 -5.49 8.22 5.21
N CYS A 61 -6.20 7.90 4.11
CA CYS A 61 -7.53 8.45 3.80
C CYS A 61 -8.32 7.60 2.79
N GLY A 62 -9.59 7.94 2.57
CA GLY A 62 -10.43 7.38 1.49
C GLY A 62 -11.06 6.01 1.78
N VAL A 63 -10.70 5.38 2.91
CA VAL A 63 -11.27 4.12 3.37
C VAL A 63 -11.76 4.26 4.81
N ARG A 64 -12.96 3.76 5.10
CA ARG A 64 -13.52 3.73 6.46
C ARG A 64 -14.39 2.49 6.63
N LYS A 65 -14.26 1.81 7.78
CA LYS A 65 -15.00 0.57 8.09
C LYS A 65 -14.89 -0.49 6.97
N GLY A 66 -13.68 -0.64 6.41
CA GLY A 66 -13.39 -1.63 5.37
C GLY A 66 -14.01 -1.35 4.00
N LYS A 67 -14.43 -0.11 3.73
CA LYS A 67 -15.01 0.30 2.44
C LYS A 67 -14.44 1.62 1.95
N THR A 68 -14.35 1.75 0.63
CA THR A 68 -13.98 3.02 -0.03
C THR A 68 -15.09 4.06 0.14
N LEU A 69 -14.70 5.33 0.23
CA LEU A 69 -15.60 6.46 0.44
C LEU A 69 -15.88 7.27 -0.83
N GLY A 70 -15.17 7.00 -1.93
CA GLY A 70 -15.33 7.70 -3.22
C GLY A 70 -14.44 8.93 -3.39
N ASN A 71 -13.86 9.44 -2.31
CA ASN A 71 -12.78 10.44 -2.35
C ASN A 71 -11.41 9.75 -2.58
N PRO A 72 -10.32 10.51 -2.85
CA PRO A 72 -9.00 9.93 -3.04
C PRO A 72 -8.57 9.03 -1.87
N ILE A 73 -7.91 7.94 -2.20
CA ILE A 73 -7.39 6.96 -1.25
C ILE A 73 -5.89 7.20 -1.08
N GLY A 74 -5.46 7.47 0.15
CA GLY A 74 -4.07 7.61 0.52
C GLY A 74 -3.54 6.32 1.15
N LEU A 75 -2.46 5.80 0.59
CA LEU A 75 -1.73 4.64 1.07
C LEU A 75 -0.35 5.09 1.55
N MET A 76 0.06 4.58 2.70
CA MET A 76 1.39 4.83 3.28
C MET A 76 2.03 3.52 3.72
N ILE A 77 3.32 3.36 3.47
CA ILE A 77 4.13 2.25 3.96
C ILE A 77 5.34 2.88 4.67
N ALA A 78 5.51 2.55 5.96
CA ALA A 78 6.68 2.98 6.71
C ALA A 78 7.91 2.16 6.29
N ASN A 79 9.01 2.84 6.01
CA ASN A 79 10.28 2.17 5.79
C ASN A 79 10.90 1.80 7.14
N LYS A 80 11.21 0.51 7.34
CA LYS A 80 11.79 0.03 8.60
C LYS A 80 13.28 0.34 8.74
N ASP A 81 13.94 0.70 7.65
CA ASP A 81 15.38 0.98 7.61
C ASP A 81 15.72 2.48 7.80
N TRP A 82 14.72 3.34 8.11
CA TRP A 82 14.91 4.75 8.47
C TRP A 82 15.23 4.91 9.96
#